data_AF-A0A9P4U7R3-F1
#
_entry.id   AF-A0A9P4U7R3-F1
#
_cell.length_a   1.000
_cell.length_b   1.000
_cell.length_c   1.000
_cell.angle_alpha   90.00
_cell.angle_beta   90.00
_cell.angle_gamma   90.00
#
_symmetry.space_group_name_H-M   'P 1'
#
loop_
_entity.id
_entity.type
_entity.pdbx_description
1 polymer ?
#
loop_
_entity_poly.entity_id
_entity_poly.type
_entity_poly.pdbx_seq_one_letter_code
_entity_poly.pdbx_strand_id
1 'polypeptide(L)'
;MFNRAPNPQSGTTSRSSFILFTTPVRLASLGPEHRTCPICLDEYIEPQDGRPDPSDTNEWALRVEMSITDEASTTCCRHLFGQWCLQKHINSREPWHNTCPICRLEWWKPPRSGYVSPKSIRGVGYGRVERRGGHSVRRGARSPRASIVRQVMKELAVDGGRAHVDMTVQKIREKMLLLFQERERAKMASMRASLNAARQSEQAHPGSGNSM
;
A
#
# COMPACT_ATOMS: atom_id res chain seq x y z
N MET A 1 -18.71 -47.44 24.08
CA MET A 1 -19.07 -46.30 23.20
C MET A 1 -18.52 -45.03 23.83
N PHE A 2 -17.44 -44.46 23.29
CA PHE A 2 -16.79 -43.26 23.83
C PHE A 2 -17.24 -42.04 23.02
N ASN A 3 -18.02 -41.17 23.65
CA ASN A 3 -18.40 -39.87 23.10
C ASN A 3 -17.14 -38.99 23.00
N ARG A 4 -16.61 -38.79 21.78
CA ARG A 4 -15.58 -37.78 21.52
C ARG A 4 -16.23 -36.40 21.64
N ALA A 5 -15.77 -35.61 22.61
CA ALA A 5 -16.13 -34.21 22.72
C ALA A 5 -15.71 -33.45 21.43
N PRO A 6 -16.52 -32.48 20.97
CA PRO A 6 -16.20 -31.67 19.80
C PRO A 6 -14.90 -30.90 20.04
N ASN A 7 -13.98 -31.04 19.09
CA ASN A 7 -12.69 -30.35 19.08
C ASN A 7 -12.94 -28.83 19.17
N PRO A 8 -12.40 -28.12 20.19
CA PRO A 8 -12.59 -26.68 20.31
C PRO A 8 -12.07 -26.03 19.03
N GLN A 9 -12.98 -25.36 18.33
CA GLN A 9 -12.72 -24.71 17.06
C GLN A 9 -11.45 -23.88 17.17
N SER A 10 -10.45 -24.25 16.37
CA SER A 10 -9.22 -23.52 16.15
C SER A 10 -9.57 -22.10 15.72
N GLY A 11 -9.66 -21.21 16.70
CA GLY A 11 -9.91 -19.79 16.50
C GLY A 11 -8.84 -19.26 15.57
N THR A 12 -9.25 -18.89 14.35
CA THR A 12 -8.38 -18.21 13.41
C THR A 12 -8.00 -16.89 14.04
N THR A 13 -6.83 -16.85 14.67
CA THR A 13 -6.25 -15.60 15.16
C THR A 13 -6.08 -14.71 13.93
N SER A 14 -6.98 -13.75 13.78
CA SER A 14 -6.95 -12.76 12.71
C SER A 14 -5.64 -12.00 12.88
N ARG A 15 -4.66 -12.30 12.03
CA ARG A 15 -3.40 -11.55 11.98
C ARG A 15 -3.79 -10.12 11.64
N SER A 16 -3.52 -9.18 12.52
CA SER A 16 -3.71 -7.76 12.20
C SER A 16 -2.86 -7.46 10.96
N SER A 17 -3.51 -6.96 9.91
CA SER A 17 -2.78 -6.48 8.76
C SER A 17 -2.30 -5.05 9.06
N PHE A 18 -1.04 -4.77 8.74
CA PHE A 18 -0.53 -3.39 8.74
C PHE A 18 0.26 -3.17 7.46
N ILE A 19 0.24 -1.93 6.98
CA ILE A 19 1.07 -1.47 5.87
C ILE A 19 1.88 -0.27 6.38
N LEU A 20 3.19 -0.32 6.14
CA LEU A 20 4.10 0.80 6.43
C LEU A 20 4.46 1.48 5.12
N PHE A 21 4.15 2.77 5.02
CA PHE A 21 4.47 3.60 3.86
C PHE A 21 5.85 4.21 4.04
N THR A 22 6.72 3.91 3.08
CA THR A 22 8.09 4.40 3.03
C THR A 22 8.35 5.09 1.70
N THR A 23 9.08 6.19 1.73
CA THR A 23 9.44 6.96 0.53
C THR A 23 10.96 6.92 0.36
N PRO A 24 11.49 6.45 -0.79
CA PRO A 24 12.92 6.55 -1.09
C PRO A 24 13.40 7.99 -1.10
N VAL A 25 14.60 8.24 -0.59
CA VAL A 25 15.18 9.58 -0.50
C VAL A 25 16.47 9.63 -1.32
N ARG A 26 16.56 10.61 -2.23
CA ARG A 26 17.73 10.89 -3.06
C ARG A 26 18.87 11.43 -2.20
N LEU A 27 20.11 10.93 -2.36
CA LEU A 27 21.23 11.34 -1.50
C LEU A 27 21.58 12.83 -1.66
N ALA A 28 21.37 13.37 -2.86
CA ALA A 28 21.53 14.79 -3.15
C ALA A 28 20.64 15.69 -2.28
N SER A 29 19.51 15.17 -1.76
CA SER A 29 18.61 15.89 -0.87
C SER A 29 18.97 15.78 0.62
N LEU A 30 19.96 14.95 0.96
CA LEU A 30 20.41 14.71 2.32
C LEU A 30 21.69 15.48 2.61
N GLY A 31 21.74 16.14 3.78
CA GLY A 31 22.98 16.66 4.35
C GLY A 31 23.98 15.52 4.59
N PRO A 32 25.30 15.80 4.54
CA PRO A 32 26.35 14.78 4.69
C PRO A 32 26.24 13.98 6.01
N GLU A 33 25.75 14.61 7.08
CA GLU A 33 25.51 14.01 8.40
C GLU A 33 24.38 12.97 8.44
N HIS A 34 23.56 12.90 7.39
CA HIS A 34 22.41 12.02 7.29
C HIS A 34 22.56 10.94 6.21
N ARG A 35 23.79 10.73 5.72
CA ARG A 35 24.09 9.77 4.63
C ARG A 35 24.44 8.36 5.10
N THR A 36 24.40 8.11 6.40
CA THR A 36 24.69 6.80 6.99
C THR A 36 23.47 6.22 7.67
N CYS A 37 23.26 4.92 7.52
CA CYS A 37 22.18 4.20 8.19
C CYS A 37 22.38 4.18 9.71
N PRO A 38 21.40 4.62 10.53
CA PRO A 38 21.56 4.61 11.99
C PRO A 38 21.52 3.20 12.61
N ILE A 39 21.27 2.15 11.82
CA ILE A 39 21.19 0.77 12.29
C ILE A 39 22.49 0.01 12.01
N CYS A 40 22.98 0.00 10.76
CA CYS A 40 24.21 -0.69 10.37
C CYS A 40 25.44 0.21 10.26
N LEU A 41 25.24 1.55 10.24
CA LEU A 41 26.27 2.57 10.04
C LEU A 41 26.87 2.65 8.63
N ASP A 42 26.39 1.83 7.69
CA ASP A 42 26.82 1.89 6.30
C ASP A 42 26.29 3.15 5.59
N GLU A 43 27.06 3.64 4.63
CA GLU A 43 26.64 4.75 3.77
C GLU A 43 25.52 4.32 2.82
N TYR A 44 24.56 5.22 2.60
CA TYR A 44 23.50 5.00 1.65
C TYR A 44 23.99 5.12 0.20
N ILE A 45 23.40 4.31 -0.68
CA ILE A 45 23.52 4.46 -2.13
C ILE A 45 22.30 5.17 -2.73
N GLU A 46 22.46 5.64 -3.97
CA GLU A 46 21.41 6.30 -4.71
C GLU A 46 20.31 5.29 -5.15
N PRO A 47 19.01 5.61 -4.98
CA PRO A 47 17.94 4.72 -5.42
C PRO A 47 18.00 4.46 -6.93
N GLN A 48 17.99 3.19 -7.32
CA GLN A 48 17.90 2.79 -8.73
C GLN A 48 16.46 2.90 -9.21
N ASP A 49 16.25 3.38 -10.44
CA ASP A 49 14.90 3.54 -11.04
C ASP A 49 14.28 2.19 -11.50
N GLY A 50 14.98 1.08 -11.26
CA GLY A 50 14.58 -0.27 -11.66
C GLY A 50 14.14 -1.15 -10.48
N ARG A 51 13.77 -2.39 -10.80
CA ARG A 51 13.59 -3.42 -9.77
C ARG A 51 14.97 -3.73 -9.16
N PRO A 52 15.13 -3.65 -7.83
CA PRO A 52 16.40 -4.00 -7.21
C PRO A 52 16.79 -5.44 -7.53
N ASP A 53 18.07 -5.66 -7.81
CA ASP A 53 18.61 -7.01 -7.88
C ASP A 53 18.52 -7.63 -6.48
N PRO A 54 17.93 -8.84 -6.31
CA PRO A 54 17.86 -9.50 -5.01
C PRO A 54 19.23 -9.83 -4.40
N SER A 55 20.30 -9.82 -5.20
CA SER A 55 21.68 -9.98 -4.73
C SER A 55 22.32 -8.66 -4.29
N ASP A 56 21.68 -7.53 -4.56
CA ASP A 56 22.17 -6.22 -4.15
C ASP A 56 22.01 -6.05 -2.64
N THR A 57 23.15 -6.01 -1.96
CA THR A 57 23.21 -5.80 -0.50
C THR A 57 23.33 -4.31 -0.14
N ASN A 58 23.39 -3.43 -1.13
CA ASN A 58 23.50 -2.02 -0.88
C ASN A 58 22.21 -1.45 -0.29
N GLU A 59 22.37 -0.49 0.62
CA GLU A 59 21.28 0.16 1.34
C GLU A 59 20.99 1.52 0.71
N TRP A 60 19.76 1.79 0.30
CA TRP A 60 19.33 3.18 0.00
C TRP A 60 18.45 3.73 1.12
N ALA A 61 18.47 5.06 1.25
CA ALA A 61 17.72 5.77 2.27
C ALA A 61 16.21 5.66 2.05
N LEU A 62 15.49 5.17 3.05
CA LEU A 62 14.03 5.18 3.14
C LEU A 62 13.55 6.06 4.28
N ARG A 63 12.55 6.91 4.01
CA ARG A 63 11.85 7.69 5.02
C ARG A 63 10.55 7.01 5.42
N VAL A 64 10.34 6.81 6.73
CA VAL A 64 9.08 6.22 7.26
C VAL A 64 8.03 7.29 7.52
N GLU A 65 6.99 7.36 6.70
CA GLU A 65 6.04 8.48 6.73
C GLU A 65 4.75 8.18 7.48
N MET A 66 4.18 6.99 7.26
CA MET A 66 2.86 6.65 7.78
C MET A 66 2.71 5.14 7.92
N SER A 67 1.92 4.72 8.92
CA SER A 67 1.42 3.36 9.04
C SER A 67 -0.10 3.35 8.87
N ILE A 68 -0.62 2.26 8.31
CA ILE A 68 -2.05 2.01 8.20
C ILE A 68 -2.35 0.64 8.80
N THR A 69 -3.30 0.61 9.73
CA THR A 69 -3.87 -0.60 10.34
C THR A 69 -5.36 -0.64 10.05
N ASP A 70 -6.02 -1.77 10.32
CA ASP A 70 -7.48 -1.91 10.14
C ASP A 70 -8.31 -0.88 10.94
N GLU A 71 -7.72 -0.29 11.99
CA GLU A 71 -8.39 0.66 12.88
C GLU A 71 -8.16 2.12 12.47
N ALA A 72 -6.92 2.46 12.11
CA ALA A 72 -6.52 3.84 11.85
C ALA A 72 -5.22 3.94 11.02
N SER A 73 -5.05 5.09 10.37
CA SER A 73 -3.74 5.56 9.90
C SER A 73 -3.05 6.41 10.96
N THR A 74 -1.73 6.27 11.07
CA THR A 74 -0.90 7.02 12.05
C THR A 74 0.30 7.62 11.34
N THR A 75 0.55 8.91 11.56
CA THR A 75 1.76 9.59 11.08
C THR A 75 2.98 9.10 11.85
N CYS A 76 4.05 8.74 11.15
CA CYS A 76 5.30 8.29 11.76
C CYS A 76 6.30 9.44 11.93
N CYS A 77 7.44 9.12 12.56
CA CYS A 77 8.49 10.08 12.94
C CYS A 77 9.36 10.58 11.78
N ARG A 78 9.21 10.06 10.55
CA ARG A 78 9.99 10.47 9.36
C ARG A 78 11.51 10.27 9.46
N HIS A 79 11.95 9.39 10.34
CA HIS A 79 13.36 8.99 10.42
C HIS A 79 13.77 8.17 9.18
N LEU A 80 15.07 8.25 8.84
CA LEU A 80 15.69 7.58 7.71
C LEU A 80 16.33 6.27 8.14
N PHE A 81 16.19 5.24 7.31
CA PHE A 81 16.79 3.92 7.51
C PHE A 81 17.24 3.34 6.17
N GLY A 82 18.19 2.41 6.20
CA GLY A 82 18.43 1.54 5.04
C GLY A 82 17.21 0.66 4.81
N GLN A 83 16.89 0.38 3.55
CA GLN A 83 15.79 -0.51 3.19
C GLN A 83 15.88 -1.87 3.86
N TRP A 84 17.03 -2.55 3.76
CA TRP A 84 17.19 -3.90 4.28
C TRP A 84 17.20 -3.90 5.80
N CYS A 85 17.88 -2.94 6.42
CA CYS A 85 17.84 -2.73 7.86
C CYS A 85 16.41 -2.51 8.38
N LEU A 86 15.62 -1.66 7.72
CA LEU A 86 14.24 -1.40 8.09
C LEU A 86 13.38 -2.67 7.92
N GLN A 87 13.51 -3.36 6.79
CA GLN A 87 12.78 -4.60 6.53
C GLN A 87 13.13 -5.68 7.56
N LYS A 88 14.42 -5.87 7.86
CA LYS A 88 14.91 -6.81 8.87
C LYS A 88 14.38 -6.45 10.26
N HIS A 89 14.37 -5.18 10.62
CA HIS A 89 13.83 -4.70 11.89
C HIS A 89 12.34 -5.01 12.01
N ILE A 90 11.53 -4.66 11.00
CA ILE A 90 10.08 -4.91 10.98
C ILE A 90 9.74 -6.41 11.04
N ASN A 91 10.53 -7.23 10.33
CA ASN A 91 10.36 -8.69 10.27
C ASN A 91 10.96 -9.43 11.47
N SER A 92 11.67 -8.73 12.37
CA SER A 92 12.20 -9.34 13.58
C SER A 92 11.07 -9.80 14.49
N ARG A 93 11.35 -10.82 15.32
CA ARG A 93 10.41 -11.30 16.35
C ARG A 93 10.58 -10.55 17.67
N GLU A 94 11.37 -9.49 17.65
CA GLU A 94 11.70 -8.74 18.85
C GLU A 94 10.53 -7.86 19.31
N PRO A 95 10.38 -7.60 20.61
CA PRO A 95 9.27 -6.81 21.15
C PRO A 95 9.17 -5.37 20.60
N TRP A 96 10.26 -4.86 20.03
CA TRP A 96 10.39 -3.48 19.52
C TRP A 96 10.34 -3.38 17.99
N HIS A 97 10.04 -4.47 17.28
CA HIS A 97 9.97 -4.51 15.81
C HIS A 97 8.94 -3.54 15.21
N ASN A 98 7.94 -3.14 16.02
CA ASN A 98 6.89 -2.19 15.69
C ASN A 98 7.19 -0.75 16.14
N THR A 99 8.41 -0.46 16.58
CA THR A 99 8.81 0.87 17.06
C THR A 99 9.98 1.43 16.25
N CYS A 100 10.07 2.76 16.17
CA CYS A 100 11.21 3.43 15.57
C CYS A 100 12.50 3.17 16.37
N PRO A 101 13.58 2.68 15.73
CA PRO A 101 14.87 2.48 16.41
C PRO A 101 15.47 3.76 17.02
N ILE A 102 15.19 4.93 16.42
CA ILE A 102 15.76 6.22 16.84
C ILE A 102 14.95 6.83 18.00
N CYS A 103 13.67 7.14 17.76
CA CYS A 103 12.85 7.88 18.73
C CYS A 103 11.86 7.01 19.52
N ARG A 104 11.86 5.69 19.30
CA ARG A 104 10.97 4.72 19.97
C ARG A 104 9.47 4.98 19.78
N LEU A 105 9.09 5.84 18.83
CA LEU A 105 7.70 6.04 18.44
C LEU A 105 7.14 4.74 17.90
N GLU A 106 6.01 4.29 18.45
CA GLU A 106 5.31 3.10 17.98
C GLU A 106 4.68 3.36 16.61
N TRP A 107 5.02 2.54 15.62
CA TRP A 107 4.49 2.65 14.26
C TRP A 107 3.13 1.96 14.14
N TRP A 108 2.96 0.79 14.74
CA TRP A 108 1.66 0.13 14.82
C TRP A 108 1.53 -0.60 16.15
N LYS A 109 0.30 -0.71 16.64
CA LYS A 109 -0.01 -1.54 17.80
C LYS A 109 -0.18 -2.97 17.30
N PRO A 110 0.52 -3.96 17.87
CA PRO A 110 0.19 -5.34 17.63
C PRO A 110 -1.30 -5.54 17.96
N PRO A 111 -1.99 -6.48 17.30
CA PRO A 111 -3.30 -6.86 17.78
C PRO A 111 -3.10 -7.23 19.23
N ARG A 112 -4.04 -6.88 20.11
CA ARG A 112 -4.06 -7.39 21.48
C ARG A 112 -4.28 -8.91 21.38
N SER A 113 -3.24 -9.65 20.99
CA SER A 113 -3.09 -11.02 21.41
C SER A 113 -3.25 -10.93 22.92
N GLY A 114 -3.91 -11.90 23.53
CA GLY A 114 -4.09 -11.95 24.96
C GLY A 114 -2.77 -12.13 25.71
N TYR A 115 -1.69 -11.44 25.32
CA TYR A 115 -0.52 -11.11 26.10
C TYR A 115 -1.00 -10.47 27.39
N VAL A 116 -1.36 -11.34 28.32
CA VAL A 116 -1.40 -11.07 29.74
C VAL A 116 0.01 -10.56 30.03
N SER A 117 0.13 -9.24 30.18
CA SER A 117 1.38 -8.63 30.59
C SER A 117 1.95 -9.45 31.76
N PRO A 118 3.20 -9.96 31.70
CA PRO A 118 3.80 -10.74 32.79
C PRO A 118 3.82 -10.00 34.13
N LYS A 119 3.47 -8.71 34.15
CA LYS A 119 3.31 -7.88 35.35
C LYS A 119 2.18 -8.33 36.29
N SER A 120 1.37 -9.36 35.98
CA SER A 120 0.37 -9.88 36.95
C SER A 120 0.78 -11.13 37.75
N ILE A 121 2.01 -11.66 37.63
CA ILE A 121 2.50 -12.79 38.47
C ILE A 121 3.51 -12.31 39.52
N ARG A 122 3.32 -11.11 40.07
CA ARG A 122 3.99 -10.68 41.31
C ARG A 122 2.95 -10.07 42.24
N GLY A 123 2.19 -10.94 42.88
CA GLY A 123 1.12 -10.52 43.80
C GLY A 123 0.29 -11.65 44.38
N VAL A 124 0.89 -12.79 44.74
CA VAL A 124 0.27 -13.66 45.76
C VAL A 124 0.54 -12.98 47.11
N GLY A 125 -0.18 -11.89 47.33
CA GLY A 125 -0.31 -11.21 48.61
C GLY A 125 -1.73 -11.43 49.09
N TYR A 126 -1.88 -12.32 50.06
CA TYR A 126 -3.11 -12.60 50.80
C TYR A 126 -3.65 -11.30 51.38
N GLY A 127 -4.82 -10.84 50.94
CA GLY A 127 -5.34 -9.54 51.40
C GLY A 127 -6.74 -9.16 50.90
N ARG A 128 -7.76 -9.74 51.54
CA ARG A 128 -8.98 -9.09 52.07
C ARG A 128 -9.86 -8.18 51.17
N VAL A 129 -11.08 -8.67 50.87
CA VAL A 129 -12.45 -8.06 51.02
C VAL A 129 -12.56 -6.52 50.75
N GLU A 130 -13.40 -5.95 49.87
CA GLU A 130 -14.86 -6.08 49.73
C GLU A 130 -15.44 -5.23 48.54
N ARG A 131 -16.58 -5.68 47.98
CA ARG A 131 -17.68 -4.97 47.27
C ARG A 131 -17.47 -3.57 46.64
N ARG A 132 -17.85 -3.44 45.35
CA ARG A 132 -19.09 -2.73 44.93
C ARG A 132 -19.27 -2.72 43.40
N GLY A 133 -20.50 -2.95 42.99
CA GLY A 133 -20.95 -2.90 41.60
C GLY A 133 -20.96 -1.49 41.01
N GLY A 134 -20.91 -1.46 39.69
CA GLY A 134 -21.04 -0.24 38.88
C GLY A 134 -21.07 -0.62 37.41
N HIS A 135 -22.26 -0.88 36.89
CA HIS A 135 -22.52 -1.08 35.46
C HIS A 135 -22.15 0.19 34.68
N SER A 136 -21.13 0.11 33.84
CA SER A 136 -20.82 1.16 32.85
C SER A 136 -20.98 0.59 31.44
N VAL A 137 -22.20 0.72 30.91
CA VAL A 137 -22.53 0.43 29.52
C VAL A 137 -22.05 1.61 28.66
N ARG A 138 -20.82 1.56 28.14
CA ARG A 138 -20.36 2.50 27.11
C ARG A 138 -20.57 1.87 25.72
N ARG A 139 -21.67 2.25 25.07
CA ARG A 139 -21.91 2.01 23.64
C ARG A 139 -20.91 2.84 22.84
N GLY A 140 -19.83 2.21 22.37
CA GLY A 140 -18.88 2.84 21.45
C GLY A 140 -19.52 3.01 20.07
N ALA A 141 -19.77 4.26 19.68
CA ALA A 141 -20.15 4.63 18.32
C ALA A 141 -19.01 4.24 17.37
N ARG A 142 -19.28 3.32 16.44
CA ARG A 142 -18.33 2.91 15.40
C ARG A 142 -18.11 4.08 14.44
N SER A 143 -16.90 4.61 14.41
CA SER A 143 -16.50 5.68 13.49
C SER A 143 -16.58 5.20 12.03
N PRO A 144 -17.27 5.92 11.13
CA PRO A 144 -17.36 5.59 9.70
C PRO A 144 -16.01 5.47 8.97
N ARG A 145 -14.94 6.10 9.50
CA ARG A 145 -13.60 6.08 8.88
C ARG A 145 -12.92 4.72 8.89
N ALA A 146 -13.30 3.82 9.80
CA ALA A 146 -12.72 2.48 9.88
C ALA A 146 -13.23 1.53 8.76
N SER A 147 -14.21 1.94 7.94
CA SER A 147 -14.70 1.12 6.82
C SER A 147 -13.85 1.30 5.56
N ILE A 148 -13.40 2.51 5.26
CA ILE A 148 -12.61 2.82 4.06
C ILE A 148 -11.24 2.15 4.16
N VAL A 149 -10.59 2.25 5.32
CA VAL A 149 -9.27 1.64 5.54
C VAL A 149 -9.34 0.11 5.43
N ARG A 150 -10.36 -0.52 6.01
CA ARG A 150 -10.60 -1.96 5.84
C ARG A 150 -10.89 -2.35 4.39
N GLN A 151 -11.55 -1.50 3.61
CA GLN A 151 -11.81 -1.77 2.20
C GLN A 151 -10.53 -1.66 1.35
N VAL A 152 -9.69 -0.65 1.61
CA VAL A 152 -8.38 -0.48 0.95
C VAL A 152 -7.41 -1.60 1.33
N MET A 153 -7.33 -1.98 2.62
CA MET A 153 -6.50 -3.10 3.08
C MET A 153 -7.01 -4.43 2.50
N LYS A 154 -8.33 -4.62 2.37
CA LYS A 154 -8.91 -5.79 1.71
C LYS A 154 -8.62 -5.83 0.21
N GLU A 155 -8.48 -4.69 -0.46
CA GLU A 155 -8.06 -4.64 -1.88
C GLU A 155 -6.54 -4.82 -2.06
N LEU A 156 -5.73 -4.36 -1.10
CA LEU A 156 -4.26 -4.42 -1.18
C LEU A 156 -3.63 -5.71 -0.60
N ALA A 157 -4.28 -6.38 0.36
CA ALA A 157 -3.73 -7.52 1.10
C ALA A 157 -3.98 -8.90 0.46
N VAL A 158 -4.37 -8.97 -0.81
CA VAL A 158 -4.62 -10.25 -1.49
C VAL A 158 -3.55 -10.43 -2.55
N ASP A 159 -2.88 -11.57 -2.57
CA ASP A 159 -2.14 -12.05 -3.75
C ASP A 159 -3.04 -12.11 -5.01
N GLY A 160 -4.37 -12.04 -4.83
CA GLY A 160 -5.37 -11.83 -5.89
C GLY A 160 -5.55 -10.38 -6.37
N GLY A 161 -5.07 -9.39 -5.62
CA GLY A 161 -5.05 -7.99 -6.02
C GLY A 161 -4.08 -7.76 -7.19
N ARG A 162 -2.95 -8.47 -7.21
CA ARG A 162 -2.01 -8.41 -8.35
C ARG A 162 -2.65 -8.91 -9.65
N ALA A 163 -3.35 -10.03 -9.61
CA ALA A 163 -4.09 -10.54 -10.77
C ALA A 163 -5.22 -9.58 -11.20
N HIS A 164 -5.89 -8.93 -10.25
CA HIS A 164 -6.93 -7.94 -10.54
C HIS A 164 -6.34 -6.66 -11.17
N VAL A 165 -5.20 -6.18 -10.65
CA VAL A 165 -4.45 -5.04 -11.20
C VAL A 165 -3.93 -5.38 -12.59
N ASP A 166 -3.31 -6.54 -12.78
CA ASP A 166 -2.81 -7.00 -14.08
C ASP A 166 -3.96 -7.13 -15.11
N MET A 167 -5.09 -7.70 -14.71
CA MET A 167 -6.30 -7.75 -15.55
C MET A 167 -6.82 -6.35 -15.88
N THR A 168 -6.81 -5.42 -14.92
CA THR A 168 -7.27 -4.04 -15.13
C THR A 168 -6.35 -3.29 -16.09
N VAL A 169 -5.03 -3.43 -15.92
CA VAL A 169 -4.01 -2.88 -16.83
C VAL A 169 -4.21 -3.43 -18.24
N GLN A 170 -4.47 -4.73 -18.38
CA GLN A 170 -4.71 -5.35 -19.69
C GLN A 170 -5.97 -4.80 -20.37
N LYS A 171 -7.09 -4.67 -19.63
CA LYS A 171 -8.33 -4.06 -20.15
C LYS A 171 -8.12 -2.61 -20.59
N ILE A 172 -7.31 -1.84 -19.86
CA ILE A 172 -6.97 -0.46 -20.25
C ILE A 172 -6.17 -0.46 -21.55
N ARG A 173 -5.16 -1.34 -21.69
CA ARG A 173 -4.37 -1.47 -22.93
C ARG A 173 -5.23 -1.82 -24.13
N GLU A 174 -6.12 -2.79 -24.01
CA GLU A 174 -7.06 -3.18 -25.09
C GLU A 174 -7.97 -2.02 -25.48
N LYS A 175 -8.53 -1.31 -24.49
CA LYS A 175 -9.39 -0.15 -24.75
C LYS A 175 -8.63 0.99 -25.44
N MET A 176 -7.37 1.24 -25.07
CA MET A 176 -6.52 2.22 -25.74
C MET A 176 -6.26 1.84 -27.21
N LEU A 177 -6.03 0.57 -27.51
CA LEU A 177 -5.84 0.10 -28.89
C LEU A 177 -7.12 0.27 -29.73
N LEU A 178 -8.29 0.00 -29.16
CA LEU A 178 -9.57 0.21 -29.84
C LEU A 178 -9.79 1.70 -30.17
N LEU A 179 -9.56 2.59 -29.20
CA LEU A 179 -9.68 4.03 -29.43
C LEU A 179 -8.70 4.54 -30.49
N PHE A 180 -7.49 3.98 -30.55
CA PHE A 180 -6.52 4.30 -31.59
C PHE A 180 -7.01 3.85 -32.98
N GLN A 181 -7.55 2.63 -33.09
CA GLN A 181 -8.11 2.12 -34.34
C GLN A 181 -9.33 2.92 -34.80
N GLU A 182 -10.23 3.30 -33.90
CA GLU A 182 -11.39 4.15 -34.21
C GLU A 182 -10.95 5.50 -34.75
N ARG A 183 -9.92 6.11 -34.15
CA ARG A 183 -9.34 7.38 -34.62
C ARG A 183 -8.78 7.25 -36.03
N GLU A 184 -8.05 6.18 -36.34
CA GLU A 184 -7.51 5.95 -37.67
C GLU A 184 -8.63 5.69 -38.71
N ARG A 185 -9.68 4.94 -38.34
CA ARG A 185 -10.85 4.77 -39.20
C ARG A 185 -11.55 6.09 -39.49
N ALA A 186 -11.71 6.94 -38.48
CA ALA A 186 -12.31 8.27 -38.65
C ALA A 186 -11.47 9.16 -39.57
N LYS A 187 -10.13 9.13 -39.45
CA LYS A 187 -9.23 9.84 -40.37
C LYS A 187 -9.38 9.34 -41.80
N MET A 188 -9.39 8.03 -42.03
CA MET A 188 -9.53 7.45 -43.36
C MET A 188 -10.89 7.78 -43.99
N ALA A 189 -11.96 7.76 -43.20
CA ALA A 189 -13.30 8.16 -43.65
C ALA A 189 -13.36 9.64 -44.05
N SER A 190 -12.75 10.53 -43.23
CA SER A 190 -12.64 11.95 -43.52
C SER A 190 -11.82 12.23 -44.79
N MET A 191 -10.70 11.53 -44.97
CA MET A 191 -9.88 11.63 -46.18
C MET A 191 -10.65 11.17 -47.42
N ARG A 192 -11.38 10.06 -47.34
CA ARG A 192 -12.22 9.57 -48.44
C ARG A 192 -13.35 10.52 -48.80
N ALA A 193 -14.01 11.11 -47.79
CA ALA A 193 -15.04 12.13 -48.00
C ALA A 193 -14.47 13.36 -48.72
N SER A 194 -13.27 13.81 -48.32
CA SER A 194 -12.58 14.94 -48.96
C SER A 194 -12.25 14.66 -50.43
N LEU A 195 -11.76 13.46 -50.75
CA LEU A 195 -11.49 13.04 -52.14
C LEU A 195 -12.76 12.96 -52.99
N ASN A 196 -13.87 12.46 -52.43
CA ASN A 196 -15.14 12.41 -53.13
C ASN A 196 -15.70 13.81 -53.40
N ALA A 197 -15.60 14.72 -52.42
CA ALA A 197 -16.02 16.11 -52.57
C ALA A 197 -15.22 16.84 -53.67
N ALA A 198 -13.89 16.61 -53.72
CA ALA A 198 -13.04 17.16 -54.78
C ALA A 198 -13.49 16.67 -56.17
N ARG A 199 -13.73 15.37 -56.35
CA ARG A 199 -14.23 14.81 -57.62
C ARG A 199 -15.58 15.39 -58.04
N GLN A 200 -16.49 15.62 -57.09
CA GLN A 200 -17.78 16.24 -57.39
C GLN A 200 -17.62 17.70 -57.85
N SER A 201 -16.68 18.45 -57.27
CA SER A 201 -16.40 19.83 -57.70
C SER A 201 -15.84 19.91 -59.12
N GLU A 202 -15.03 18.94 -59.54
CA GLU A 202 -14.53 18.84 -60.92
C GLU A 202 -15.65 18.55 -61.93
N GLN A 203 -16.62 17.70 -61.54
CA GLN A 203 -17.77 17.37 -62.40
C GLN A 203 -18.81 18.49 -62.50
N ALA A 204 -18.89 19.38 -61.50
CA ALA A 204 -19.84 20.49 -61.49
C ALA A 204 -19.44 21.68 -62.38
N HIS A 205 -18.20 21.71 -62.90
CA HIS A 205 -17.73 22.70 -63.87
C HIS A 205 -17.36 22.06 -65.22
N PRO A 206 -18.29 21.39 -65.93
CA PRO A 206 -18.02 20.92 -67.27
C PRO A 206 -17.95 22.12 -68.21
N GLY A 207 -16.74 22.62 -68.46
CA GLY A 207 -16.44 23.45 -69.60
C GLY A 207 -17.25 24.74 -69.74
N SER A 208 -16.94 25.75 -68.93
CA SER A 208 -17.07 27.16 -69.37
C SER A 208 -15.92 27.54 -70.33
N GLY A 209 -15.55 26.62 -71.22
CA GLY A 209 -14.32 26.67 -72.01
C GLY A 209 -14.62 26.80 -73.49
N ASN A 210 -14.39 28.02 -73.99
CA ASN A 210 -14.22 28.40 -75.40
C ASN A 210 -15.44 28.28 -76.32
N SER A 211 -16.30 29.29 -76.26
CA SER A 211 -16.81 29.89 -77.50
C SER A 211 -15.83 30.96 -77.95
N MET A 212 -15.00 30.62 -78.94
CA MET A 212 -14.40 31.59 -79.87
C MET A 212 -15.04 31.38 -81.22
#